data_AF-A0A392NY55-F1
#
_entry.id   AF-A0A392NY55-F1
#
_cell.length_a   1.000
_cell.length_b   1.000
_cell.length_c   1.000
_cell.angle_alpha   90.00
_cell.angle_beta   90.00
_cell.angle_gamma   90.00
#
_symmetry.space_group_name_H-M   'P 1'
#
loop_
_entity.id
_entity.type
_entity.pdbx_description
1 polymer ?
#
loop_
_entity_poly.entity_id
_entity_poly.type
_entity_poly.pdbx_seq_one_letter_code
_entity_poly.pdbx_strand_id
1 'polypeptide(L)' 'MLDLNEMIIAQLKKKDASFPNVNKGILVPMVTPGSPGDRAGFLPGDVVVQFDGKPVESMKE' A
#
# COMPACT_ATOMS: atom_id res chain seq x y z
N MET A 1 -5.81 -3.19 4.91
CA MET A 1 -4.86 -2.25 4.32
C MET A 1 -4.02 -1.65 5.44
N LEU A 2 -2.75 -1.32 5.19
CA LEU A 2 -1.83 -0.79 6.20
C LEU A 2 -1.26 0.56 5.75
N ASP A 3 -1.27 1.53 6.66
CA ASP A 3 -0.83 2.90 6.40
C ASP A 3 0.69 2.97 6.36
N LEU A 4 1.26 3.47 5.27
CA LEU A 4 2.70 3.58 5.12
C LEU A 4 3.16 4.99 5.45
N ASN A 5 3.78 5.13 6.62
CA ASN A 5 4.58 6.30 6.97
C ASN A 5 6.08 6.05 6.73
N GLU A 6 6.90 7.10 6.83
CA GLU A 6 8.34 7.02 6.61
C GLU A 6 9.04 5.98 7.49
N MET A 7 8.64 5.84 8.76
CA MET A 7 9.21 4.85 9.68
C MET A 7 8.89 3.41 9.28
N ILE A 8 7.68 3.13 8.81
CA ILE A 8 7.25 1.80 8.37
C ILE A 8 7.92 1.45 7.05
N ILE A 9 8.01 2.39 6.12
CA ILE A 9 8.69 2.20 4.84
C ILE A 9 10.18 1.88 5.05
N ALA A 10 10.86 2.59 5.95
CA ALA A 10 12.26 2.31 6.26
C ALA A 10 12.45 0.89 6.84
N GLN A 11 11.50 0.41 7.64
CA GLN A 11 11.53 -0.96 8.17
C GLN A 11 11.22 -2.00 7.09
N LEU A 12 10.26 -1.74 6.21
CA LEU A 12 9.92 -2.63 5.10
C LEU A 12 11.08 -2.74 4.12
N LYS A 13 11.74 -1.64 3.75
CA LYS A 13 12.95 -1.66 2.91
C LYS A 13 14.12 -2.40 3.54
N LYS A 14 14.28 -2.30 4.87
CA LYS A 14 15.29 -3.08 5.60
C LYS A 14 15.02 -4.58 5.55
N LYS A 15 13.75 -4.96 5.59
CA LYS A 15 13.32 -6.37 5.56
C LYS A 15 13.30 -6.93 4.14
N ASP A 16 12.95 -6.10 3.16
CA ASP A 16 12.74 -6.47 1.77
C ASP A 16 13.30 -5.38 0.85
N ALA A 17 14.44 -5.67 0.21
CA ALA A 17 15.15 -4.71 -0.65
C ALA A 17 14.40 -4.44 -1.98
N SER A 18 13.43 -5.28 -2.32
CA SER A 18 12.57 -5.12 -3.52
C SER A 18 11.45 -4.10 -3.29
N PHE A 19 11.28 -3.61 -2.07
CA PHE A 19 10.21 -2.67 -1.75
C PHE A 19 10.42 -1.32 -2.49
N PRO A 20 9.41 -0.82 -3.22
CA PRO A 20 9.56 0.37 -4.03
C PRO A 20 9.89 1.61 -3.20
N ASN A 21 10.58 2.58 -3.82
CA ASN A 21 10.97 3.82 -3.16
C ASN A 21 9.79 4.82 -3.07
N VAL A 22 8.77 4.46 -2.30
CA VAL A 22 7.63 5.32 -1.97
C VAL A 22 7.90 6.08 -0.67
N ASN A 23 7.31 7.27 -0.51
CA ASN A 23 7.41 8.07 0.73
C ASN A 23 6.14 7.96 1.59
N LYS A 24 4.99 7.72 0.97
CA LYS A 24 3.67 7.55 1.60
C LYS A 24 2.80 6.64 0.75
N GLY A 25 1.79 6.03 1.35
CA GLY A 25 0.79 5.26 0.62
C GLY A 25 0.07 4.23 1.49
N ILE A 26 -0.68 3.38 0.83
CA ILE A 26 -1.45 2.30 1.47
C ILE A 26 -0.93 0.96 0.95
N LEU A 27 -0.36 0.16 1.85
CA LEU A 27 0.00 -1.22 1.56
C LEU A 27 -1.24 -2.11 1.62
N VAL A 28 -1.36 -2.99 0.64
CA VAL A 28 -2.37 -4.05 0.60
C VAL A 28 -1.74 -5.34 1.15
N PRO A 29 -1.88 -5.65 2.46
CA PRO A 29 -1.26 -6.84 3.03
C PRO A 29 -1.98 -8.13 2.63
N MET A 30 -3.27 -8.03 2.30
CA MET A 30 -4.13 -9.16 1.98
C MET A 30 -5.34 -8.64 1.20
N VAL A 31 -5.83 -9.47 0.28
CA VAL A 31 -7.06 -9.26 -0.47
C VAL A 31 -8.00 -10.43 -0.20
N THR A 32 -9.23 -10.14 0.19
CA THR A 32 -10.25 -11.18 0.42
C THR A 32 -10.86 -11.61 -0.92
N PRO A 33 -10.92 -12.92 -1.23
CA PRO A 33 -11.54 -13.40 -2.46
C PRO A 33 -12.97 -12.92 -2.62
N GLY A 34 -13.34 -12.41 -3.80
CA GLY A 34 -14.67 -11.85 -4.08
C GLY A 34 -14.92 -10.44 -3.51
N SER A 35 -13.96 -9.83 -2.81
CA SER A 35 -14.05 -8.44 -2.38
C SER A 35 -14.00 -7.46 -3.56
N PRO A 36 -14.38 -6.19 -3.37
CA PRO A 36 -14.15 -5.16 -4.40
C PRO A 36 -12.69 -5.06 -4.83
N GLY A 37 -11.75 -5.27 -3.91
CA GLY A 37 -10.31 -5.24 -4.21
C GLY A 37 -9.87 -6.40 -5.10
N ASP A 38 -10.37 -7.61 -4.84
CA ASP A 38 -10.12 -8.80 -5.66
C ASP A 38 -10.64 -8.62 -7.09
N ARG A 39 -11.88 -8.12 -7.22
CA ARG A 39 -12.49 -7.82 -8.53
C ARG A 39 -11.79 -6.69 -9.28
N ALA A 40 -11.16 -5.76 -8.55
CA ALA A 40 -10.33 -4.71 -9.13
C ALA A 40 -8.92 -5.19 -9.50
N GLY A 41 -8.56 -6.44 -9.18
CA GLY A 41 -7.27 -7.03 -9.50
C GLY A 41 -6.14 -6.68 -8.54
N PHE A 42 -6.46 -6.19 -7.33
CA PHE A 42 -5.43 -5.96 -6.31
C PHE A 42 -4.81 -7.28 -5.86
N LEU A 43 -3.51 -7.25 -5.64
CA LEU A 43 -2.74 -8.36 -5.12
C LEU A 43 -2.13 -8.02 -3.74
N PRO A 44 -1.94 -9.01 -2.87
CA PRO A 44 -1.15 -8.84 -1.66
C PRO A 44 0.27 -8.35 -2.02
N GLY A 45 0.68 -7.23 -1.41
CA GLY A 45 1.95 -6.57 -1.69
C GLY A 45 1.82 -5.30 -2.53
N ASP A 46 0.66 -5.04 -3.14
CA ASP A 46 0.43 -3.79 -3.86
C ASP A 46 0.51 -2.59 -2.93
N VAL A 47 1.04 -1.48 -3.46
CA VAL A 47 1.14 -0.20 -2.76
C VAL A 47 0.39 0.87 -3.53
N VAL A 48 -0.68 1.37 -2.94
CA VAL A 48 -1.47 2.47 -3.51
C VAL A 48 -0.85 3.79 -3.07
N VAL A 49 -0.38 4.59 -4.02
CA VAL A 49 0.25 5.91 -3.78
C VAL A 49 -0.62 7.08 -4.21
N GLN A 50 -1.60 6.83 -5.09
CA GLN A 50 -2.51 7.83 -5.63
C GLN A 50 -3.87 7.18 -5.93
N PHE A 51 -4.95 7.91 -5.68
CA PHE A 51 -6.31 7.53 -6.05
C PHE A 51 -7.03 8.73 -6.68
N ASP A 52 -7.67 8.53 -7.82
CA ASP A 52 -8.41 9.58 -8.54
C ASP A 52 -7.60 10.87 -8.80
N GLY A 53 -6.30 10.70 -9.10
CA GLY A 53 -5.37 11.83 -9.30
C GLY A 53 -4.91 12.51 -8.01
N LYS A 54 -5.39 12.11 -6.83
CA LYS A 54 -4.97 12.68 -5.53
C LYS A 54 -4.00 11.74 -4.82
N PRO A 55 -2.89 12.26 -4.26
CA PRO A 55 -1.98 11.44 -3.46
C PRO A 55 -2.71 10.92 -2.22
N VAL A 56 -2.53 9.64 -1.91
CA VAL A 56 -3.08 9.06 -0.67
C VAL A 56 -2.02 9.13 0.42
N GLU A 57 -2.32 9.87 1.49
CA GLU A 57 -1.38 10.06 2.61
C GLU A 57 -1.67 9.11 3.76
N SER A 58 -2.94 8.88 4.08
CA SER A 58 -3.36 7.88 5.06
C SER A 58 -4.78 7.36 4.78
N MET A 59 -5.10 6.17 5.28
CA MET A 59 -6.46 5.57 5.28
C MET A 59 -7.45 6.29 6.19
N LYS A 60 -6.96 7.17 7.06
CA LYS A 60 -7.75 7.90 8.04
C LYS A 60 -7.73 9.37 7.63
N GLU A 61 -8.74 9.79 6.87
CA GLU A 61 -9.15 11.19 6.86
C GLU A 61 -10.05 11.45 8.09
#